data_AF-A0A816JZX7-F1
#
_entry.id   AF-A0A816JZX7-F1
#
_cell.length_a   1.000
_cell.length_b   1.000
_cell.length_c   1.000
_cell.angle_alpha   90.00
_cell.angle_beta   90.00
_cell.angle_gamma   90.00
#
_symmetry.space_group_name_H-M   'P 1'
#
loop_
_entity.id
_entity.type
_entity.pdbx_description
1 polymer ?
#
loop_
_entity_poly.entity_id
_entity_poly.type
_entity_poly.pdbx_seq_one_letter_code
_entity_poly.pdbx_strand_id
1 'polypeptide(L)'
;VDRCLVRCTVYAIDMDWSWYYFGCKACNKRVIKTGTKVKKLNGKEITTHIWWCETCKDSVFEVSPRFWLHLMVSDDTGVSKIMILDKVANGIVAESPEKLLNGSWDEV
;
A
#
# COMPACT_ATOMS: atom_id res chain seq x y z
N VAL A 1 -20.49 12.52 -10.90
CA VAL A 1 -19.97 11.27 -11.47
C VAL A 1 -20.89 10.17 -11.00
N ASP A 2 -21.61 9.54 -11.92
CA ASP A 2 -22.50 8.43 -11.60
C ASP A 2 -21.73 7.11 -11.48
N ARG A 3 -22.28 6.19 -10.71
CA ARG A 3 -21.69 4.87 -10.50
C ARG A 3 -21.99 3.99 -11.72
N CYS A 4 -21.00 3.23 -12.19
CA CYS A 4 -21.17 2.24 -13.25
C CYS A 4 -20.65 0.88 -12.79
N LEU A 5 -21.14 -0.18 -13.44
CA LEU A 5 -20.65 -1.54 -13.33
C LEU A 5 -19.84 -1.87 -14.59
N VAL A 6 -18.60 -2.31 -14.42
CA VAL A 6 -17.74 -2.75 -15.53
C VAL A 6 -17.43 -4.22 -15.34
N ARG A 7 -17.70 -5.04 -16.35
CA ARG A 7 -17.33 -6.46 -16.37
C ARG A 7 -16.14 -6.62 -17.31
N CYS A 8 -14.98 -6.95 -16.76
CA CYS A 8 -13.74 -7.04 -17.51
C CYS A 8 -12.85 -8.15 -16.94
N THR A 9 -11.79 -8.48 -17.68
CA THR A 9 -10.73 -9.40 -17.25
C THR A 9 -9.51 -8.59 -16.83
N VAL A 10 -8.97 -8.86 -15.65
CA VAL A 10 -7.64 -8.35 -15.25
C VAL A 10 -6.60 -9.17 -15.98
N TYR A 11 -5.82 -8.55 -16.86
CA TYR A 11 -4.78 -9.25 -17.64
C TYR A 11 -3.36 -8.89 -17.23
N ALA A 12 -3.15 -7.77 -16.55
CA ALA A 12 -1.86 -7.41 -15.96
C ALA A 12 -2.01 -6.51 -14.73
N ILE A 13 -0.98 -6.51 -13.89
CA ILE A 13 -0.78 -5.52 -12.84
C ILE A 13 0.28 -4.54 -13.36
N ASP A 14 -0.04 -3.25 -13.33
CA ASP A 14 0.92 -2.20 -13.63
C ASP A 14 1.92 -2.10 -12.45
N MET A 15 3.18 -2.35 -12.74
CA MET A 15 4.29 -2.33 -11.78
C MET A 15 5.14 -1.05 -11.90
N ASP A 16 4.80 -0.12 -12.80
CA ASP A 16 5.45 1.19 -12.88
C ASP A 16 5.07 2.07 -11.68
N TRP A 17 3.99 1.72 -10.98
CA TRP A 17 3.53 2.35 -9.75
C TRP A 17 3.67 1.40 -8.58
N SER A 18 3.93 1.96 -7.39
CA SER A 18 3.97 1.16 -6.16
C SER A 18 2.63 0.44 -5.94
N TRP A 19 2.70 -0.87 -5.72
CA TRP A 19 1.53 -1.73 -5.52
C TRP A 19 0.94 -1.64 -4.10
N TYR A 20 1.60 -0.88 -3.22
CA TYR A 20 1.20 -0.69 -1.83
C TYR A 20 1.50 0.72 -1.32
N TYR A 21 1.01 1.00 -0.13
CA TYR A 21 1.40 2.15 0.67
C TYR A 21 1.33 1.78 2.14
N PHE A 22 2.04 2.51 3.00
CA PHE A 22 1.87 2.40 4.45
C PHE A 22 0.70 3.28 4.91
N GLY A 23 -0.23 2.69 5.66
CA GLY A 23 -1.35 3.37 6.30
C GLY A 23 -1.17 3.46 7.81
N CYS A 24 -1.55 4.60 8.40
CA CYS A 24 -1.62 4.78 9.84
C CYS A 24 -2.62 3.78 10.44
N LYS A 25 -2.23 3.04 11.49
CA LYS A 25 -3.15 2.10 12.15
C LYS A 25 -4.33 2.79 12.84
N ALA A 26 -4.16 4.02 13.30
CA ALA A 26 -5.21 4.76 14.01
C ALA A 26 -6.34 5.25 13.07
N CYS A 27 -5.99 5.80 11.90
CA CYS A 27 -6.97 6.44 11.01
C CYS A 27 -7.11 5.78 9.63
N ASN A 28 -6.33 4.73 9.34
CA ASN A 28 -6.33 4.00 8.05
C ASN A 28 -5.95 4.85 6.82
N LYS A 29 -5.40 6.06 7.00
CA LYS A 29 -4.96 6.93 5.90
C LYS A 29 -3.49 6.70 5.60
N ARG A 30 -3.11 6.91 4.33
CA ARG A 30 -1.72 6.85 3.87
C ARG A 30 -0.85 7.77 4.73
N VAL A 31 0.35 7.30 5.02
CA VAL A 31 1.39 8.06 5.72
C VAL A 31 2.62 8.24 4.81
N ILE A 32 3.49 9.17 5.18
CA ILE A 32 4.72 9.48 4.44
C ILE A 32 5.91 9.13 5.32
N LYS A 33 6.88 8.38 4.79
CA LYS A 33 8.11 8.05 5.54
C LYS A 33 8.92 9.32 5.71
N THR A 34 9.17 9.74 6.95
CA THR A 34 9.94 10.95 7.25
C THR A 34 11.37 10.64 7.72
N GLY A 35 11.64 9.40 8.12
CA GLY A 35 13.01 8.97 8.36
C GLY A 35 13.11 7.61 9.03
N THR A 36 14.37 7.23 9.28
CA THR A 36 14.72 6.00 10.00
C THR A 36 15.75 6.36 11.07
N LYS A 37 15.53 5.92 12.31
CA LYS A 37 16.49 6.06 13.40
C LYS A 37 17.04 4.68 13.74
N VAL A 38 18.37 4.57 13.83
CA VAL A 38 19.05 3.35 14.28
C VAL A 38 19.69 3.64 15.63
N LYS A 39 19.40 2.81 16.64
CA LYS A 39 19.99 2.89 17.97
C LYS A 39 20.63 1.55 18.34
N LYS A 40 21.81 1.59 18.96
CA LYS A 40 22.45 0.40 19.56
C LYS A 40 22.08 0.33 21.04
N LEU A 41 21.39 -0.73 21.43
CA LEU A 41 21.03 -1.04 22.82
C LEU A 41 21.57 -2.42 23.16
N ASN A 42 22.47 -2.50 24.14
CA ASN A 42 23.11 -3.75 24.59
C ASN A 42 23.73 -4.57 23.43
N GLY A 43 24.38 -3.89 22.48
CA GLY A 43 24.98 -4.53 21.30
C GLY A 43 23.99 -4.93 20.19
N LYS A 44 22.68 -4.79 20.40
CA LYS A 44 21.66 -5.02 19.38
C LYS A 44 21.27 -3.72 18.69
N GLU A 45 21.28 -3.70 17.36
CA GLU A 45 20.74 -2.60 16.57
C GLU A 45 19.22 -2.66 16.55
N ILE A 46 18.59 -1.54 16.89
CA ILE A 46 17.15 -1.32 16.82
C ILE A 46 16.89 -0.23 15.81
N THR A 47 16.21 -0.59 14.73
CA THR A 47 15.77 0.32 13.67
C THR A 47 14.33 0.74 13.92
N THR A 48 14.07 2.04 13.94
CA THR A 48 12.73 2.62 14.10
C THR A 48 12.42 3.50 12.90
N HIS A 49 11.36 3.17 12.17
CA HIS A 49 10.86 3.99 11.07
C HIS A 49 9.85 5.01 11.60
N ILE A 50 9.98 6.24 11.11
CA ILE A 50 9.13 7.38 11.50
C ILE A 50 8.31 7.78 10.28
N TRP A 51 7.02 7.95 10.51
CA TRP A 51 6.06 8.30 9.49
C TRP A 51 5.28 9.54 9.91
N TRP A 52 4.88 10.36 8.95
CA TRP A 52 3.96 11.47 9.18
C TRP A 52 2.56 11.10 8.69
N CYS A 53 1.56 11.30 9.55
CA CYS A 53 0.16 11.16 9.17
C CYS A 53 -0.49 12.53 9.06
N GLU A 54 -0.84 12.95 7.85
CA GLU A 54 -1.49 14.25 7.62
C GLU A 54 -2.87 14.35 8.27
N THR A 55 -3.58 13.22 8.41
CA THR A 55 -4.91 13.17 9.04
C THR A 55 -4.83 13.29 10.56
N CYS A 56 -3.92 12.56 11.20
CA CYS A 56 -3.70 12.67 12.64
C CYS A 56 -2.91 13.92 13.04
N LYS A 57 -2.21 14.55 12.07
CA LYS A 57 -1.27 15.66 12.28
C LYS A 57 -0.17 15.33 13.29
N ASP A 58 0.32 14.10 13.24
CA ASP A 58 1.33 13.60 14.17
C ASP A 58 2.32 12.64 13.48
N SER A 59 3.48 12.49 14.11
CA SER A 59 4.44 11.43 13.79
C SER A 59 3.93 10.11 14.36
N VAL A 60 3.80 9.11 13.49
CA VAL A 60 3.33 7.77 13.84
C VAL A 60 4.43 6.75 13.58
N PHE A 61 4.48 5.74 14.44
CA PHE A 61 5.42 4.62 14.36
C PHE A 61 4.70 3.32 14.00
N GLU A 62 3.41 3.24 14.31
CA GLU A 62 2.57 2.09 14.03
C GLU A 62 1.82 2.27 12.71
N VAL A 63 2.33 1.61 11.68
CA VAL A 63 1.76 1.60 10.34
C VAL A 63 1.51 0.17 9.88
N SER A 64 0.68 0.01 8.86
CA SER A 64 0.48 -1.28 8.18
C SER A 64 0.55 -1.06 6.66
N PRO A 65 1.23 -1.93 5.91
CA PRO A 65 1.17 -1.90 4.46
C PRO A 65 -0.24 -2.24 3.97
N ARG A 66 -0.65 -1.65 2.85
CA ARG A 66 -1.99 -1.73 2.28
C ARG A 66 -1.92 -1.74 0.77
N PHE A 67 -2.82 -2.46 0.11
CA PHE A 67 -2.80 -2.51 -1.35
C PHE A 67 -3.20 -1.18 -2.00
N TRP A 68 -2.51 -0.85 -3.09
CA TRP A 68 -2.85 0.19 -4.04
C TRP A 68 -2.52 -0.30 -5.44
N LEU A 69 -3.38 -1.18 -5.96
CA LEU A 69 -3.12 -1.87 -7.21
C LEU A 69 -3.64 -1.04 -8.37
N HIS A 70 -2.78 -0.91 -9.38
CA HIS A 70 -3.14 -0.41 -10.68
C HIS A 70 -3.25 -1.62 -11.61
N LEU A 71 -4.46 -1.89 -12.08
CA LEU A 71 -4.76 -3.06 -12.88
C LEU A 71 -5.03 -2.66 -14.33
N MET A 72 -4.41 -3.39 -15.25
CA MET A 72 -4.74 -3.33 -16.66
C MET A 72 -5.87 -4.33 -16.91
N VAL A 73 -6.99 -3.81 -17.41
CA VAL A 73 -8.22 -4.57 -17.64
C VAL A 73 -8.66 -4.48 -19.09
N SER A 74 -9.28 -5.54 -19.59
CA SER A 74 -9.83 -5.58 -20.94
C SER A 74 -11.22 -6.21 -20.97
N ASP A 75 -12.02 -5.78 -21.94
CA ASP A 75 -13.28 -6.40 -22.33
C ASP A 75 -13.36 -6.48 -23.86
N ASP A 76 -14.54 -6.74 -24.41
CA ASP A 76 -14.80 -6.81 -25.85
C ASP A 76 -14.78 -5.45 -26.56
N THR A 77 -14.75 -4.35 -25.80
CA THR A 77 -14.73 -2.98 -26.32
C THR A 77 -13.33 -2.36 -26.32
N GLY A 78 -12.44 -2.81 -25.43
CA GLY A 78 -11.07 -2.32 -25.41
C GLY A 78 -10.29 -2.63 -24.13
N VAL A 79 -9.29 -1.78 -23.87
CA VAL A 79 -8.40 -1.86 -22.71
C VAL A 79 -8.50 -0.59 -21.87
N SER A 80 -8.34 -0.74 -20.56
CA SER A 80 -8.34 0.39 -19.63
C SER A 80 -7.45 0.08 -18.42
N LYS A 81 -7.18 1.12 -17.63
CA LYS A 81 -6.44 1.03 -16.37
C LYS A 81 -7.37 1.43 -15.23
N ILE A 82 -7.51 0.56 -14.23
CA ILE A 82 -8.29 0.84 -13.02
C ILE A 82 -7.40 0.82 -11.79
N MET A 83 -7.75 1.65 -10.80
CA MET A 83 -7.07 1.69 -9.50
C MET A 83 -7.99 1.08 -8.45
N ILE A 84 -7.49 0.10 -7.71
CA ILE A 84 -8.20 -0.51 -6.58
C ILE A 84 -7.41 -0.36 -5.29
N LEU A 85 -8.14 -0.02 -4.22
CA LEU A 85 -7.57 0.14 -2.89
C LEU A 85 -7.75 -1.13 -2.06
N ASP A 86 -6.92 -1.22 -1.03
CA ASP A 86 -6.84 -2.23 0.02
C ASP A 86 -8.08 -3.10 0.24
N LYS A 87 -9.22 -2.50 0.60
CA LYS A 87 -10.44 -3.27 0.92
C LYS A 87 -10.92 -4.18 -0.23
N VAL A 88 -10.82 -3.70 -1.48
CA VAL A 88 -11.24 -4.49 -2.65
C VAL A 88 -10.13 -5.44 -3.07
N ALA A 89 -8.88 -4.98 -3.04
CA ALA A 89 -7.72 -5.77 -3.44
C ALA A 89 -7.51 -7.04 -2.58
N ASN A 90 -7.80 -6.99 -1.28
CA ASN A 90 -7.76 -8.15 -0.39
C ASN A 90 -8.76 -9.27 -0.77
N GLY A 91 -9.77 -8.98 -1.60
CA GLY A 91 -10.68 -10.00 -2.16
C GLY A 91 -10.17 -10.64 -3.46
N ILE A 92 -9.07 -10.11 -4.02
CA ILE A 92 -8.51 -10.52 -5.33
C ILE A 92 -7.17 -11.21 -5.11
N VAL A 93 -6.31 -10.62 -4.27
CA VAL A 93 -4.98 -11.16 -3.96
C VAL A 93 -5.09 -12.12 -2.79
N ALA A 94 -4.54 -13.33 -2.93
CA ALA A 94 -4.64 -14.38 -1.93
C ALA A 94 -3.80 -14.11 -0.67
N GLU A 95 -2.72 -13.33 -0.78
CA GLU A 95 -1.82 -13.00 0.33
C GLU A 95 -1.94 -11.53 0.74
N SER A 96 -1.63 -11.23 2.00
CA SER A 96 -1.70 -9.86 2.52
C SER A 96 -0.46 -9.03 2.14
N PRO A 97 -0.56 -7.69 2.11
CA PRO A 97 0.59 -6.82 1.86
C PRO A 97 1.73 -7.05 2.86
N GLU A 98 1.43 -7.32 4.12
CA GLU A 98 2.43 -7.59 5.16
C GLU A 98 3.28 -8.81 4.83
N LYS A 99 2.65 -9.90 4.38
CA LYS A 99 3.36 -11.12 4.03
C LYS A 99 4.17 -10.94 2.75
N LEU A 100 3.59 -10.28 1.74
CA LEU A 100 4.25 -10.05 0.45
C LEU A 100 5.49 -9.16 0.59
N LEU A 101 5.45 -8.16 1.48
CA LEU A 101 6.63 -7.33 1.77
C LEU A 101 7.71 -8.06 2.56
N ASN A 102 7.38 -9.16 3.24
CA ASN A 102 8.32 -9.97 4.02
C ASN A 102 9.21 -9.13 4.97
N GLY A 103 8.63 -8.11 5.59
CA GLY A 103 9.33 -7.21 6.51
C GLY A 103 10.15 -6.09 5.85
N SER A 104 10.06 -5.91 4.53
CA SER A 104 10.64 -4.75 3.84
C SER A 104 9.92 -3.45 4.24
N TRP A 105 10.71 -2.42 4.49
CA TRP A 105 10.26 -1.06 4.77
C TRP A 105 10.68 -0.06 3.67
N ASP A 106 11.29 -0.56 2.61
CA ASP A 106 11.77 0.25 1.49
C ASP A 106 10.65 0.35 0.46
N GLU A 107 10.17 1.58 0.23
CA GLU A 107 9.27 1.89 -0.87
C GLU A 107 10.13 1.88 -2.15
N VAL A 108 9.92 0.87 -3.00
CA VAL A 108 10.53 0.78 -4.35
C VAL A 108 9.79 1.69 -5.31
#